data_AF-A0A8X6LDI3-F1
#
_entry.id   AF-A0A8X6LDI3-F1
#
_cell.length_a   1.000
_cell.length_b   1.000
_cell.length_c   1.000
_cell.angle_alpha   90.00
_cell.angle_beta   90.00
_cell.angle_gamma   90.00
#
_symmetry.space_group_name_H-M   'P 1'
#
loop_
_entity.id
_entity.type
_entity.pdbx_description
1 polymer ?
#
loop_
_entity_poly.entity_id
_entity_poly.type
_entity_poly.pdbx_seq_one_letter_code
_entity_poly.pdbx_strand_id
1 'polypeptide(L)'
;MSIDNLEKLNYSLPLVSSEVVGIPTNGDNVNTTYHTQSSLKRPRTEDYPDIGIYSSNKLSNYICSESRSYSRAKTFLTVRHNSYVYHTEEWKPKGCTMYLPLCEDIMINTQNIEQISFESDQFFLADEKGNYVGAKPGNAVHLWRFDPTSRKLYISRSILFLKDQDYQDVQFQLDNL
;
A
#
# COMPACT_ATOMS: atom_id res chain seq x y z
N MET A 1 -28.90 52.09 21.55
CA MET A 1 -27.67 52.89 21.69
C MET A 1 -26.51 51.92 21.72
N SER A 2 -25.67 51.96 20.68
CA SER A 2 -24.39 51.26 20.57
C SER A 2 -23.44 51.65 21.70
N ILE A 3 -22.51 50.76 22.06
CA ILE A 3 -21.07 51.02 21.92
C ILE A 3 -20.28 49.70 21.87
N ASP A 4 -19.45 49.60 20.83
CA ASP A 4 -18.38 48.64 20.57
C ASP A 4 -17.20 48.81 21.55
N ASN A 5 -16.42 47.74 21.76
CA ASN A 5 -14.99 47.68 22.15
C ASN A 5 -14.58 46.18 22.11
N LEU A 6 -13.68 45.62 21.29
CA LEU A 6 -12.41 45.99 20.64
C LEU A 6 -11.16 45.78 21.50
N GLU A 7 -10.72 44.53 21.62
CA GLU A 7 -9.32 44.09 21.87
C GLU A 7 -9.16 42.70 21.21
N LYS A 8 -8.52 42.48 20.05
CA LYS A 8 -7.09 42.57 19.64
C LYS A 8 -6.11 41.86 20.57
N LEU A 9 -5.86 40.58 20.32
CA LEU A 9 -4.57 39.92 20.60
C LEU A 9 -4.12 39.11 19.38
N ASN A 10 -3.08 39.63 18.72
CA ASN A 10 -2.18 38.98 17.76
C ASN A 10 -0.81 38.86 18.43
N TYR A 11 0.12 38.13 17.79
CA TYR A 11 1.56 37.87 18.11
C TYR A 11 1.80 36.49 18.76
N SER A 12 2.65 35.57 18.27
CA SER A 12 3.62 35.56 17.17
C SER A 12 4.08 34.12 16.87
N LEU A 13 4.43 33.84 15.61
CA LEU A 13 5.26 32.71 15.17
C LEU A 13 6.75 32.95 15.49
N PRO A 14 7.62 31.91 15.43
CA PRO A 14 9.00 32.10 15.01
C PRO A 14 9.33 31.33 13.73
N LEU A 15 10.02 32.02 12.81
CA LEU A 15 10.76 31.50 11.66
C LEU A 15 12.26 31.61 11.95
N VAL A 16 13.04 30.53 11.66
CA VAL A 16 14.37 30.46 10.96
C VAL A 16 15.55 31.25 11.60
N SER A 17 16.85 30.90 11.65
CA SER A 17 17.81 29.94 11.05
C SER A 17 19.09 29.95 11.92
N SER A 18 20.00 28.97 11.78
CA SER A 18 21.39 29.21 11.36
C SER A 18 22.23 27.93 11.38
N GLU A 19 22.97 27.77 10.29
CA GLU A 19 24.04 26.81 9.95
C GLU A 19 25.22 26.86 10.94
N VAL A 20 26.05 25.79 10.99
CA VAL A 20 27.50 25.82 10.69
C VAL A 20 28.07 24.39 10.57
N VAL A 21 28.87 24.23 9.50
CA VAL A 21 29.65 23.09 8.99
C VAL A 21 30.94 22.85 9.79
N GLY A 22 31.42 21.61 9.89
CA GLY A 22 32.78 21.30 10.37
C GLY A 22 33.31 19.93 9.92
N ILE A 23 34.10 19.91 8.84
CA ILE A 23 35.02 18.81 8.45
C ILE A 23 36.41 19.14 9.02
N PRO A 24 37.20 18.13 9.43
CA PRO A 24 38.65 18.21 9.22
C PRO A 24 39.24 16.99 8.50
N THR A 25 40.36 17.29 7.85
CA THR A 25 41.12 16.59 6.81
C THR A 25 42.21 15.64 7.33
N ASN A 26 42.60 14.71 6.44
CA ASN A 26 43.74 13.79 6.40
C ASN A 26 45.03 14.10 7.20
N GLY A 27 45.71 13.02 7.64
CA GLY A 27 47.14 13.00 7.95
C GLY A 27 47.66 11.67 8.52
N ASP A 28 48.33 10.90 7.64
CA ASP A 28 49.51 10.03 7.90
C ASP A 28 49.41 8.61 8.53
N ASN A 29 49.75 7.63 7.68
CA ASN A 29 50.99 6.81 7.74
C ASN A 29 50.94 5.26 7.87
N VAL A 30 51.74 4.65 6.97
CA VAL A 30 52.48 3.36 7.01
C VAL A 30 51.89 2.10 6.34
N ASN A 31 52.40 1.86 5.12
CA ASN A 31 52.95 0.63 4.49
C ASN A 31 52.41 -0.76 4.87
N THR A 32 52.16 -1.61 3.84
CA THR A 32 53.04 -2.74 3.47
C THR A 32 52.65 -3.33 2.11
N THR A 33 53.66 -3.58 1.28
CA THR A 33 53.68 -4.07 -0.11
C THR A 33 53.98 -5.56 -0.18
N TYR A 34 53.35 -6.33 -1.09
CA TYR A 34 53.94 -7.46 -1.87
C TYR A 34 53.11 -7.63 -3.17
N HIS A 35 53.62 -7.38 -4.38
CA HIS A 35 54.41 -8.25 -5.29
C HIS A 35 53.78 -9.64 -5.57
N THR A 36 53.69 -10.26 -6.76
CA THR A 36 53.83 -9.95 -8.21
C THR A 36 53.41 -11.26 -8.95
N GLN A 37 53.17 -11.19 -10.28
CA GLN A 37 53.32 -12.26 -11.28
C GLN A 37 52.28 -13.41 -11.25
N SER A 38 51.90 -14.11 -12.32
CA SER A 38 52.06 -14.08 -13.79
C SER A 38 51.17 -15.26 -14.29
N SER A 39 50.52 -15.27 -15.45
CA SER A 39 51.01 -15.81 -16.74
C SER A 39 49.80 -16.40 -17.48
N LEU A 40 49.30 -15.76 -18.55
CA LEU A 40 48.29 -16.34 -19.43
C LEU A 40 48.99 -17.17 -20.52
N LYS A 41 49.12 -18.49 -20.29
CA LYS A 41 49.38 -19.46 -21.37
C LYS A 41 48.03 -19.94 -21.90
N ARG A 42 47.70 -19.63 -23.16
CA ARG A 42 46.58 -20.24 -23.90
C ARG A 42 47.09 -21.51 -24.60
N PRO A 43 46.54 -22.71 -24.34
CA PRO A 43 46.71 -23.86 -25.21
C PRO A 43 45.62 -23.85 -26.30
N ARG A 44 46.02 -24.23 -27.52
CA ARG A 44 45.16 -24.40 -28.69
C ARG A 44 44.52 -25.80 -28.70
N THR A 45 43.35 -25.84 -29.31
CA THR A 45 42.43 -26.92 -29.67
C THR A 45 43.02 -28.33 -29.84
N GLU A 46 42.40 -29.33 -29.20
CA GLU A 46 42.35 -30.71 -29.70
C GLU A 46 40.92 -31.26 -29.52
N ASP A 47 40.44 -31.87 -30.59
CA ASP A 47 39.11 -32.47 -30.79
C ASP A 47 38.94 -33.78 -30.04
N TYR A 48 37.82 -33.99 -29.32
CA TYR A 48 37.26 -35.32 -29.02
C TYR A 48 35.72 -35.23 -28.91
N PRO A 49 35.00 -36.32 -29.19
CA PRO A 49 33.63 -36.32 -29.68
C PRO A 49 32.56 -36.34 -28.59
N ASP A 50 31.38 -35.95 -29.05
CA ASP A 50 30.05 -35.99 -28.46
C ASP A 50 29.76 -37.31 -27.70
N ILE A 51 29.63 -37.22 -26.37
CA ILE A 51 28.76 -38.04 -25.49
C ILE A 51 28.49 -37.18 -24.25
N GLY A 52 27.34 -36.49 -24.24
CA GLY A 52 26.88 -35.66 -23.15
C GLY A 52 25.70 -36.28 -22.41
N ILE A 53 25.96 -37.16 -21.45
CA ILE A 53 25.04 -37.42 -20.34
C ILE A 53 25.85 -37.28 -19.06
N TYR A 54 25.81 -36.13 -18.40
CA TYR A 54 25.72 -35.98 -16.94
C TYR A 54 25.27 -34.56 -16.57
N SER A 55 24.35 -34.51 -15.62
CA SER A 55 23.70 -33.33 -15.04
C SER A 55 24.64 -32.20 -14.66
N SER A 56 24.25 -30.98 -15.02
CA SER A 56 24.66 -29.79 -14.27
C SER A 56 23.44 -28.91 -14.02
N ASN A 57 23.15 -28.68 -12.74
CA ASN A 57 22.22 -27.67 -12.27
C ASN A 57 22.65 -26.30 -12.81
N LYS A 58 21.86 -25.74 -13.71
CA LYS A 58 21.86 -24.30 -13.98
C LYS A 58 20.43 -23.77 -13.92
N LEU A 59 20.20 -23.04 -12.83
CA LEU A 59 19.21 -21.99 -12.66
C LEU A 59 18.94 -21.24 -13.98
N SER A 60 17.66 -21.00 -14.28
CA SER A 60 17.12 -19.64 -14.35
C SER A 60 15.81 -19.60 -15.12
N ASN A 61 14.74 -19.36 -14.36
CA ASN A 61 13.53 -18.64 -14.75
C ASN A 61 12.64 -19.28 -15.81
N TYR A 62 12.08 -20.45 -15.47
CA TYR A 62 10.70 -20.66 -15.84
C TYR A 62 9.86 -19.70 -14.98
N ILE A 63 9.27 -18.69 -15.61
CA ILE A 63 8.07 -18.07 -15.06
C ILE A 63 7.05 -19.21 -15.04
N CYS A 64 7.02 -19.92 -13.91
CA CYS A 64 5.87 -20.72 -13.56
C CYS A 64 4.77 -19.69 -13.39
N SER A 65 3.97 -19.50 -14.45
CA SER A 65 2.60 -19.09 -14.25
C SER A 65 2.03 -20.17 -13.36
N GLU A 66 2.07 -19.94 -12.05
CA GLU A 66 1.46 -20.78 -11.06
C GLU A 66 0.05 -20.99 -11.58
N SER A 67 -0.23 -22.22 -12.02
CA SER A 67 -1.55 -22.63 -12.43
C SER A 67 -2.41 -22.36 -11.22
N ARG A 68 -3.13 -21.22 -11.23
CA ARG A 68 -4.03 -20.79 -10.16
C ARG A 68 -4.87 -22.01 -9.86
N SER A 69 -4.55 -22.65 -8.73
CA SER A 69 -5.27 -23.82 -8.26
C SER A 69 -6.73 -23.38 -8.25
N TYR A 70 -7.54 -23.93 -9.16
CA TYR A 70 -8.99 -23.76 -9.11
C TYR A 70 -9.51 -24.57 -7.92
N SER A 71 -9.05 -24.26 -6.70
CA SER A 71 -9.96 -24.34 -5.58
C SER A 71 -11.12 -23.41 -5.96
N ARG A 72 -12.34 -23.78 -5.59
CA ARG A 72 -13.51 -22.93 -5.80
C ARG A 72 -13.40 -21.76 -4.81
N ALA A 73 -12.40 -20.90 -5.02
CA ALA A 73 -12.13 -19.70 -4.28
C ALA A 73 -13.42 -18.90 -4.28
N LYS A 74 -13.86 -18.47 -3.11
CA LYS A 74 -15.04 -17.63 -3.04
C LYS A 74 -14.62 -16.31 -3.68
N THR A 75 -15.33 -15.90 -4.71
CA THR A 75 -15.02 -14.68 -5.47
C THR A 75 -15.83 -13.49 -5.01
N PHE A 76 -16.66 -13.68 -3.97
CA PHE A 76 -17.61 -12.70 -3.52
C PHE A 76 -17.43 -12.46 -2.03
N LEU A 77 -17.11 -11.23 -1.68
CA LEU A 77 -17.18 -10.73 -0.31
C LEU A 77 -18.62 -10.25 -0.04
N THR A 78 -19.26 -10.75 1.01
CA THR A 78 -20.59 -10.30 1.41
C THR A 78 -20.48 -9.36 2.59
N VAL A 79 -21.09 -8.18 2.47
CA VAL A 79 -21.16 -7.19 3.55
C VAL A 79 -22.62 -6.90 3.83
N ARG A 80 -23.03 -7.20 5.06
CA ARG A 80 -24.39 -6.93 5.53
C ARG A 80 -24.55 -5.46 5.91
N HIS A 81 -25.65 -4.86 5.51
CA HIS A 81 -26.02 -3.53 5.97
C HIS A 81 -26.36 -3.55 7.45
N ASN A 82 -25.93 -2.49 8.15
CA ASN A 82 -26.40 -2.15 9.49
C ASN A 82 -26.07 -0.68 9.78
N SER A 83 -26.56 -0.13 10.89
CA SER A 83 -26.36 1.29 11.27
C SER A 83 -24.92 1.72 11.57
N TYR A 84 -23.98 0.77 11.54
CA TYR A 84 -22.56 0.93 11.87
C TYR A 84 -21.65 0.62 10.67
N VAL A 85 -22.23 0.32 9.49
CA VAL A 85 -21.50 0.09 8.25
C VAL A 85 -21.78 1.24 7.28
N TYR A 86 -20.70 1.79 6.74
CA TYR A 86 -20.74 2.90 5.80
C TYR A 86 -19.87 2.55 4.59
N HIS A 87 -20.05 3.25 3.48
CA HIS A 87 -19.22 3.06 2.30
C HIS A 87 -18.99 4.37 1.54
N THR A 88 -18.03 4.33 0.63
CA THR A 88 -17.83 5.39 -0.35
C THR A 88 -17.27 4.81 -1.64
N GLU A 89 -17.65 5.41 -2.76
CA GLU A 89 -17.06 5.16 -4.09
C GLU A 89 -16.30 6.40 -4.59
N GLU A 90 -16.42 7.52 -3.88
CA GLU A 90 -15.75 8.79 -4.17
C GLU A 90 -14.56 9.01 -3.23
N TRP A 91 -13.65 8.02 -3.17
CA TRP A 91 -12.49 8.13 -2.30
C TRP A 91 -11.61 9.33 -2.69
N LYS A 92 -11.27 10.14 -1.70
CA LYS A 92 -10.42 11.33 -1.81
C LYS A 92 -9.22 11.19 -0.88
N PRO A 93 -7.99 11.43 -1.37
CA PRO A 93 -6.80 11.41 -0.53
C PRO A 93 -6.88 12.52 0.52
N LYS A 94 -6.07 12.39 1.59
CA LYS A 94 -5.91 13.38 2.67
C LYS A 94 -7.14 13.55 3.58
N GLY A 95 -7.89 12.47 3.80
CA GLY A 95 -8.96 12.46 4.79
C GLY A 95 -10.22 13.23 4.40
N CYS A 96 -10.35 13.78 3.19
CA CYS A 96 -11.58 14.46 2.75
C CYS A 96 -12.66 13.50 2.23
N THR A 97 -12.52 12.20 2.49
CA THR A 97 -13.49 11.18 2.07
C THR A 97 -14.67 11.19 3.03
N MET A 98 -15.87 11.26 2.47
CA MET A 98 -17.11 11.19 3.23
C MET A 98 -17.75 9.83 2.98
N TYR A 99 -18.11 9.15 4.07
CA TYR A 99 -18.72 7.84 4.04
C TYR A 99 -20.23 7.95 4.25
N LEU A 100 -21.00 7.35 3.35
CA LEU A 100 -22.46 7.29 3.41
C LEU A 100 -22.90 6.00 4.11
N PRO A 101 -24.03 5.98 4.82
CA PRO A 101 -24.56 4.76 5.43
C PRO A 101 -24.77 3.70 4.36
N LEU A 102 -24.40 2.45 4.64
CA LEU A 102 -24.71 1.34 3.76
C LEU A 102 -26.19 0.99 3.92
N CYS A 103 -27.00 1.31 2.91
CA CYS A 103 -28.47 1.14 2.98
C CYS A 103 -28.96 -0.27 2.64
N GLU A 104 -28.13 -1.10 2.01
CA GLU A 104 -28.48 -2.44 1.53
C GLU A 104 -27.32 -3.42 1.66
N ASP A 105 -27.62 -4.71 1.78
CA ASP A 105 -26.62 -5.76 1.74
C ASP A 105 -25.92 -5.75 0.38
N ILE A 106 -24.59 -5.83 0.39
CA ILE A 106 -23.80 -5.82 -0.84
C ILE A 106 -22.97 -7.08 -0.98
N MET A 107 -22.78 -7.47 -2.23
CA MET A 107 -21.91 -8.56 -2.62
C MET A 107 -20.88 -8.03 -3.61
N ILE A 108 -19.61 -8.15 -3.26
CA ILE A 108 -18.51 -7.53 -3.98
C ILE A 108 -17.73 -8.63 -4.68
N ASN A 109 -17.69 -8.58 -6.01
CA ASN A 109 -16.83 -9.47 -6.79
C ASN A 109 -15.36 -9.07 -6.59
N THR A 110 -14.58 -9.94 -5.97
CA THR A 110 -13.16 -9.77 -5.67
C THR A 110 -12.24 -10.20 -6.81
N GLN A 111 -12.76 -10.81 -7.90
CA GLN A 111 -11.93 -11.24 -9.05
C GLN A 111 -11.19 -10.10 -9.74
N ASN A 112 -11.81 -8.92 -9.76
CA ASN A 112 -11.25 -7.72 -10.41
C ASN A 112 -10.65 -6.75 -9.39
N ILE A 113 -10.44 -7.19 -8.14
CA ILE A 113 -9.77 -6.40 -7.11
C ILE A 113 -8.30 -6.81 -7.11
N GLU A 114 -7.43 -5.85 -7.40
CA GLU A 114 -5.98 -6.09 -7.53
C GLU A 114 -5.30 -6.09 -6.17
N GLN A 115 -5.82 -5.27 -5.25
CA GLN A 115 -5.28 -5.14 -3.91
C GLN A 115 -6.39 -4.80 -2.93
N ILE A 116 -6.24 -5.27 -1.70
CA ILE A 116 -7.05 -4.87 -0.55
C ILE A 116 -6.10 -4.25 0.47
N SER A 117 -6.49 -3.12 1.06
CA SER A 117 -5.74 -2.53 2.17
C SER A 117 -6.69 -2.13 3.30
N PHE A 118 -6.12 -1.94 4.48
CA PHE A 118 -6.87 -1.67 5.71
C PHE A 118 -6.38 -0.36 6.32
N GLU A 119 -7.29 0.39 6.94
CA GLU A 119 -6.99 1.66 7.60
C GLU A 119 -7.83 1.80 8.87
N SER A 120 -7.21 2.26 9.96
CA SER A 120 -7.89 2.55 11.22
C SER A 120 -7.62 4.00 11.58
N ASP A 121 -8.65 4.85 11.52
CA ASP A 121 -8.54 6.29 11.78
C ASP A 121 -9.92 6.88 12.16
N GLN A 122 -10.03 8.19 12.24
CA GLN A 122 -11.28 8.93 12.26
C GLN A 122 -11.77 9.24 10.84
N PHE A 123 -13.03 8.88 10.57
CA PHE A 123 -13.65 9.02 9.26
C PHE A 123 -14.84 9.98 9.33
N PHE A 124 -14.99 10.81 8.29
CA PHE A 124 -16.14 11.69 8.14
C PHE A 124 -17.33 10.94 7.60
N LEU A 125 -18.46 11.11 8.27
CA LEU A 125 -19.72 10.45 7.95
C LEU A 125 -20.70 11.47 7.36
N ALA A 126 -21.51 11.00 6.42
CA ALA A 126 -22.69 11.67 5.95
C ALA A 126 -23.97 10.95 6.39
N ASP A 127 -25.09 11.66 6.31
CA ASP A 127 -26.42 11.04 6.26
C ASP A 127 -26.70 10.45 4.86
N GLU A 128 -27.85 9.80 4.70
CA GLU A 128 -28.30 9.23 3.42
C GLU A 128 -28.47 10.28 2.30
N LYS A 129 -28.56 11.56 2.66
CA LYS A 129 -28.68 12.69 1.72
C LYS A 129 -27.32 13.29 1.36
N GLY A 130 -26.23 12.79 1.93
CA GLY A 130 -24.88 13.31 1.72
C GLY A 130 -24.53 14.52 2.60
N ASN A 131 -25.33 14.88 3.58
CA ASN A 131 -25.00 15.96 4.52
C ASN A 131 -24.04 15.44 5.58
N TYR A 132 -23.01 16.22 5.91
CA TYR A 132 -22.06 15.88 6.95
C TYR A 132 -22.74 15.74 8.32
N VAL A 133 -22.49 14.63 9.02
CA VAL A 133 -23.05 14.35 10.36
C VAL A 133 -22.01 14.32 11.47
N GLY A 134 -20.72 14.17 11.14
CA GLY A 134 -19.65 14.11 12.14
C GLY A 134 -18.49 13.22 11.73
N ALA A 135 -17.48 13.14 12.60
CA ALA A 135 -16.36 12.21 12.47
C ALA A 135 -16.46 11.11 13.54
N LYS A 136 -16.19 9.86 13.17
CA LYS A 136 -16.13 8.73 14.11
C LYS A 136 -14.91 7.85 13.85
N PRO A 137 -14.29 7.31 14.91
CA PRO A 137 -13.25 6.29 14.73
C PRO A 137 -13.85 5.00 14.17
N GLY A 138 -13.09 4.30 13.34
CA GLY A 138 -13.50 3.01 12.79
C GLY A 138 -12.38 2.32 12.02
N ASN A 139 -12.74 1.24 11.32
CA ASN A 139 -11.84 0.47 10.47
C ASN A 139 -12.38 0.46 9.03
N ALA A 140 -11.58 0.89 8.07
CA ALA A 140 -11.91 0.90 6.66
C ALA A 140 -11.19 -0.22 5.89
N VAL A 141 -11.91 -0.83 4.97
CA VAL A 141 -11.41 -1.79 3.98
C VAL A 141 -11.46 -1.14 2.60
N HIS A 142 -10.29 -0.92 2.02
CA HIS A 142 -10.12 -0.29 0.71
C HIS A 142 -9.94 -1.34 -0.38
N LEU A 143 -10.79 -1.30 -1.39
CA LEU A 143 -10.78 -2.24 -2.52
C LEU A 143 -10.20 -1.55 -3.75
N TRP A 144 -8.98 -1.94 -4.11
CA TRP A 144 -8.22 -1.31 -5.18
C TRP A 144 -8.44 -2.00 -6.51
N ARG A 145 -8.64 -1.19 -7.55
CA ARG A 145 -8.67 -1.63 -8.95
C ARG A 145 -7.58 -0.94 -9.73
N PHE A 146 -7.06 -1.62 -10.74
CA PHE A 146 -6.18 -1.01 -11.71
C PHE A 146 -7.00 -0.37 -12.84
N ASP A 147 -6.75 0.91 -13.09
CA ASP A 147 -7.27 1.59 -14.28
C ASP A 147 -6.21 1.48 -15.41
N PRO A 148 -6.49 0.76 -16.51
CA PRO A 148 -5.56 0.61 -17.62
C PRO A 148 -5.32 1.92 -18.36
N THR A 149 -6.26 2.88 -18.32
CA THR A 149 -6.13 4.16 -19.02
C THR A 149 -5.15 5.07 -18.29
N SER A 150 -5.34 5.29 -16.99
CA SER A 150 -4.41 6.10 -16.19
C SER A 150 -3.16 5.34 -15.74
N ARG A 151 -3.12 4.02 -15.89
CA ARG A 151 -2.07 3.09 -15.44
C ARG A 151 -1.78 3.23 -13.94
N LYS A 152 -2.83 3.36 -13.13
CA LYS A 152 -2.73 3.56 -11.68
C LYS A 152 -3.76 2.72 -10.95
N LEU A 153 -3.43 2.37 -9.70
CA LEU A 153 -4.40 1.84 -8.75
C LEU A 153 -5.26 2.98 -8.20
N TYR A 154 -6.56 2.70 -8.05
CA TYR A 154 -7.50 3.58 -7.37
C TYR A 154 -8.39 2.76 -6.44
N ILE A 155 -8.88 3.39 -5.37
CA ILE A 155 -9.86 2.78 -4.48
C ILE A 155 -11.21 2.85 -5.18
N SER A 156 -11.69 1.70 -5.65
CA SER A 156 -12.97 1.56 -6.33
C SER A 156 -14.15 1.61 -5.38
N ARG A 157 -13.94 1.11 -4.17
CA ARG A 157 -14.90 1.17 -3.07
C ARG A 157 -14.14 1.07 -1.76
N SER A 158 -14.55 1.86 -0.79
CA SER A 158 -14.11 1.70 0.59
C SER A 158 -15.32 1.45 1.49
N ILE A 159 -15.15 0.55 2.46
CA ILE A 159 -16.19 0.17 3.40
C ILE A 159 -15.67 0.41 4.80
N LEU A 160 -16.41 1.19 5.56
CA LEU A 160 -16.09 1.59 6.91
C LEU A 160 -16.97 0.85 7.90
N PHE A 161 -16.35 0.29 8.92
CA PHE A 161 -16.97 -0.42 10.02
C PHE A 161 -16.71 0.34 11.32
N LEU A 162 -17.79 0.77 11.99
CA LEU A 162 -17.69 1.41 13.30
C LEU A 162 -17.72 0.41 14.45
N LYS A 163 -18.10 -0.85 14.18
CA LYS A 163 -18.06 -1.97 15.13
C LYS A 163 -16.98 -2.94 14.71
N ASP A 164 -16.15 -3.33 15.68
CA ASP A 164 -15.04 -4.26 15.44
C ASP A 164 -15.54 -5.64 15.00
N GLN A 165 -16.65 -6.13 15.55
CA GLN A 165 -17.21 -7.42 15.15
C GLN A 165 -17.52 -7.50 13.64
N ASP A 166 -18.16 -6.46 13.08
CA ASP A 166 -18.51 -6.44 11.65
C ASP A 166 -17.25 -6.40 10.77
N TYR A 167 -16.20 -5.71 11.25
CA TYR A 167 -14.89 -5.68 10.61
C TYR A 167 -14.19 -7.05 10.64
N GLN A 168 -14.17 -7.72 11.80
CA GLN A 168 -13.60 -9.05 11.95
C GLN A 168 -14.31 -10.10 11.08
N ASP A 169 -15.64 -10.02 10.97
CA ASP A 169 -16.42 -10.90 10.08
C ASP A 169 -15.99 -10.76 8.60
N VAL A 170 -15.64 -9.55 8.18
CA VAL A 170 -15.13 -9.28 6.83
C VAL A 170 -13.69 -9.76 6.67
N GLN A 171 -12.83 -9.54 7.66
CA GLN A 171 -11.46 -10.09 7.63
C GLN A 171 -11.47 -11.61 7.52
N PHE A 172 -12.30 -12.29 8.32
CA PHE A 172 -12.46 -13.73 8.24
C PHE A 172 -12.97 -14.19 6.87
N GLN A 173 -13.90 -13.46 6.25
CA GLN A 173 -14.32 -13.78 4.89
C GLN A 173 -13.17 -13.64 3.90
N LEU A 174 -12.40 -12.54 3.96
CA LEU A 174 -11.27 -12.26 3.09
C LEU A 174 -10.17 -13.33 3.18
N ASP A 175 -9.86 -13.81 4.39
CA ASP A 175 -8.87 -14.86 4.61
C ASP A 175 -9.30 -16.23 4.03
N ASN A 176 -10.58 -16.38 3.72
CA ASN A 176 -11.19 -17.61 3.19
C ASN A 176 -11.67 -17.47 1.72
N LEU A 177 -11.31 -16.39 1.02
CA LEU A 177 -11.58 -16.22 -0.42
C LEU A 177 -10.62 -17.07 -1.24
#